data_AF-A0A4W5LJP3-F1
#
_entry.id   AF-A0A4W5LJP3-F1
#
_cell.length_a   1.000
_cell.length_b   1.000
_cell.length_c   1.000
_cell.angle_alpha   90.00
_cell.angle_beta   90.00
_cell.angle_gamma   90.00
#
_symmetry.space_group_name_H-M   'P 1'
#
loop_
_entity.id
_entity.type
_entity.pdbx_description
1 polymer ?
#
loop_
_entity_poly.entity_id
_entity_poly.type
_entity_poly.pdbx_seq_one_letter_code
_entity_poly.pdbx_strand_id
1 'polypeptide(L)'
;MCIAGDYEVSIRFNEEHIPDSPFVVPVASPSDDARRLTVASLQESGLKVNHPASFAVSLNGAKGQIDAKVHSPSGALEGCCVTELDQGNYCYY
;
A
#
# COMPACT_ATOMS: atom_id res chain seq x y z
N MET A 1 10.56 9.01 -16.74
CA MET A 1 11.37 9.11 -15.51
C MET A 1 10.55 9.93 -14.53
N CYS A 2 10.18 9.38 -13.37
CA CYS A 2 9.54 10.19 -12.33
C CYS A 2 10.62 11.07 -11.70
N ILE A 3 10.39 12.37 -11.59
CA ILE A 3 11.33 13.30 -10.95
C ILE A 3 10.95 13.38 -9.47
N ALA A 4 11.94 13.38 -8.58
CA ALA A 4 11.67 13.54 -7.17
C ALA A 4 11.20 14.97 -6.87
N GLY A 5 10.21 15.11 -6.00
CA GLY A 5 9.63 16.40 -5.62
C GLY A 5 8.22 16.27 -5.05
N ASP A 6 7.67 17.40 -4.61
CA ASP A 6 6.31 17.47 -4.08
C ASP A 6 5.32 17.78 -5.20
N TYR A 7 4.30 16.95 -5.33
CA TYR A 7 3.27 17.05 -6.36
C TYR A 7 1.91 17.34 -5.74
N GLU A 8 1.14 18.22 -6.37
CA GLU A 8 -0.21 18.54 -5.90
C GLU A 8 -1.25 17.72 -6.67
N VAL A 9 -2.11 17.03 -5.93
CA VAL A 9 -3.27 16.31 -6.46
C VAL A 9 -4.54 17.00 -5.99
N SER A 10 -5.22 17.70 -6.90
CA SER A 10 -6.49 18.37 -6.60
C SER A 10 -7.67 17.46 -6.94
N ILE A 11 -8.52 17.21 -5.95
CA ILE A 11 -9.81 16.52 -6.12
C ILE A 11 -10.94 17.52 -5.88
N ARG A 12 -11.86 17.62 -6.83
CA ARG A 12 -13.00 18.54 -6.79
C ARG A 12 -14.31 17.82 -7.05
N PHE A 13 -15.37 18.28 -6.38
CA PHE A 13 -16.75 17.90 -6.66
C PHE A 13 -17.54 19.18 -6.95
N ASN A 14 -18.21 19.24 -8.10
CA ASN A 14 -18.94 20.43 -8.55
C ASN A 14 -18.09 21.71 -8.53
N GLU A 15 -16.87 21.63 -9.10
CA GLU A 15 -15.86 22.71 -9.11
C GLU A 15 -15.35 23.17 -7.73
N GLU A 16 -15.83 22.60 -6.63
CA GLU A 16 -15.39 22.88 -5.27
C GLU A 16 -14.41 21.81 -4.77
N HIS A 17 -13.39 22.20 -4.02
CA HIS A 17 -12.47 21.24 -3.40
C HIS A 17 -13.21 20.41 -2.35
N ILE A 18 -12.99 19.09 -2.37
CA ILE A 18 -13.39 18.26 -1.22
C ILE A 18 -12.52 18.63 0.00
N PRO A 19 -12.93 18.26 1.23
CA PRO A 19 -12.04 18.38 2.39
C PRO A 19 -10.66 17.76 2.13
N ASP A 20 -9.63 18.42 2.64
CA ASP A 20 -8.21 18.04 2.50
C ASP A 20 -7.61 18.14 1.09
N SER A 21 -8.40 18.48 0.09
CA SER A 21 -7.91 18.83 -1.24
C SER A 21 -7.45 20.29 -1.27
N PRO A 22 -6.28 20.60 -1.85
CA PRO A 22 -5.40 19.66 -2.56
C PRO A 22 -4.46 18.85 -1.65
N PHE A 23 -4.14 17.63 -2.10
CA PHE A 23 -3.23 16.73 -1.41
C PHE A 23 -1.80 16.89 -1.93
N VAL A 24 -0.84 17.10 -1.03
CA VAL A 24 0.60 17.12 -1.37
C VAL A 24 1.16 15.71 -1.31
N VAL A 25 1.69 15.22 -2.43
CA VAL A 25 2.27 13.88 -2.59
C VAL A 25 3.78 14.01 -2.81
N PRO A 26 4.61 13.65 -1.82
CA PRO A 26 6.06 13.61 -2.00
C PRO A 26 6.44 12.39 -2.85
N VAL A 27 7.08 12.62 -3.99
CA VAL A 27 7.61 11.56 -4.85
C VAL A 27 9.11 11.43 -4.61
N ALA A 28 9.52 10.25 -4.15
CA ALA A 28 10.93 9.92 -3.99
C ALA A 28 11.56 9.47 -5.32
N SER A 29 12.89 9.56 -5.40
CA SER A 29 13.66 8.95 -6.48
C SER A 29 13.40 7.44 -6.53
N PRO A 30 13.39 6.82 -7.73
CA PRO A 30 13.22 5.38 -7.86
C PRO A 30 14.24 4.62 -7.01
N SER A 31 13.76 3.68 -6.20
CA SER A 31 14.60 2.77 -5.40
C SER A 31 14.66 1.40 -6.06
N ASP A 32 15.87 0.89 -6.29
CA ASP A 32 16.09 -0.46 -6.83
C ASP A 32 15.59 -1.53 -5.86
N ASP A 33 15.63 -1.28 -4.54
CA ASP A 33 15.14 -2.22 -3.53
C ASP A 33 13.61 -2.32 -3.55
N ALA A 34 12.90 -1.18 -3.64
CA ALA A 34 11.43 -1.18 -3.70
C ALA A 34 10.89 -1.94 -4.92
N ARG A 35 11.63 -1.91 -6.04
CA ARG A 35 11.25 -2.59 -7.27
C ARG A 35 11.42 -4.11 -7.24
N ARG A 36 12.20 -4.63 -6.29
CA ARG A 36 12.40 -6.09 -6.15
C ARG A 36 11.25 -6.79 -5.43
N LEU A 37 10.38 -6.04 -4.75
CA LEU A 37 9.27 -6.62 -4.00
C LEU A 37 8.28 -7.36 -4.90
N THR A 38 7.81 -8.53 -4.47
CA THR A 38 6.74 -9.27 -5.15
C THR A 38 5.61 -9.55 -4.18
N VAL A 39 4.38 -9.26 -4.60
CA VAL A 39 3.16 -9.59 -3.85
C VAL A 39 2.48 -10.77 -4.52
N ALA A 40 2.15 -11.79 -3.73
CA ALA A 40 1.47 -13.00 -4.18
C ALA A 40 0.20 -13.26 -3.34
N SER A 41 -0.72 -14.02 -3.90
CA SER A 41 -1.97 -14.43 -3.25
C SER A 41 -2.91 -13.28 -2.83
N LEU A 42 -2.69 -12.07 -3.35
CA LEU A 42 -3.63 -10.97 -3.15
C LEU A 42 -4.92 -11.26 -3.91
N GLN A 43 -6.00 -11.50 -3.18
CA GLN A 43 -7.29 -11.83 -3.76
C GLN A 43 -8.00 -10.54 -4.23
N GLU A 44 -8.08 -10.33 -5.55
CA GLU A 44 -8.67 -9.12 -6.15
C GLU A 44 -10.19 -9.04 -6.01
N SER A 45 -10.86 -10.18 -5.78
CA SER A 45 -12.32 -10.27 -5.64
C SER A 45 -12.73 -11.48 -4.82
N GLY A 46 -14.00 -11.52 -4.37
CA GLY A 46 -14.55 -12.69 -3.67
C GLY A 46 -14.10 -12.85 -2.21
N LEU A 47 -13.52 -11.80 -1.61
CA LEU A 47 -13.28 -11.75 -0.18
C LEU A 47 -14.62 -11.76 0.57
N LYS A 48 -14.69 -12.57 1.62
CA LYS A 48 -15.90 -12.74 2.43
C LYS A 48 -15.75 -11.95 3.71
N VAL A 49 -16.83 -11.26 4.09
CA VAL A 49 -16.92 -10.58 5.38
C VAL A 49 -16.71 -11.59 6.51
N ASN A 50 -15.91 -11.22 7.52
CA ASN A 50 -15.50 -12.08 8.64
C ASN A 50 -14.70 -13.33 8.25
N HIS A 51 -14.08 -13.35 7.06
CA HIS A 51 -13.13 -14.38 6.69
C HIS A 51 -11.73 -13.78 6.58
N PRO A 52 -10.70 -14.42 7.17
CA PRO A 52 -9.34 -13.94 7.02
C PRO A 52 -8.94 -13.96 5.54
N ALA A 53 -8.44 -12.82 5.08
CA ALA A 53 -7.73 -12.72 3.81
C ALA A 53 -6.25 -12.91 4.11
N SER A 54 -5.46 -13.45 3.18
CA SER A 54 -4.01 -13.44 3.35
C SER A 54 -3.31 -13.15 2.05
N PHE A 55 -2.21 -12.40 2.12
CA PHE A 55 -1.31 -12.19 1.00
C PHE A 55 0.14 -12.30 1.45
N ALA A 56 1.00 -12.69 0.53
CA ALA A 56 2.42 -12.87 0.78
C ALA A 56 3.22 -11.76 0.11
N VAL A 57 4.24 -11.24 0.80
CA VAL A 57 5.20 -10.28 0.25
C VAL A 57 6.60 -10.87 0.34
N SER A 58 7.28 -11.03 -0.79
CA SER A 58 8.69 -11.40 -0.86
C SER A 58 9.55 -10.17 -1.07
N LEU A 59 10.57 -10.01 -0.22
CA LEU A 59 11.58 -8.94 -0.35
C LEU A 59 12.54 -9.16 -1.52
N ASN A 60 12.75 -10.42 -1.96
CA ASN A 60 13.72 -10.76 -3.01
C ASN A 60 15.10 -10.07 -2.86
N GLY A 61 15.60 -10.01 -1.62
CA GLY A 61 16.88 -9.37 -1.29
C GLY A 61 16.83 -7.85 -1.13
N ALA A 62 15.66 -7.22 -1.22
CA ALA A 62 15.45 -5.83 -0.84
C ALA A 62 15.70 -5.61 0.66
N LYS A 63 16.29 -4.48 1.00
CA LYS A 63 16.49 -4.04 2.40
C LYS A 63 15.52 -2.93 2.74
N GLY A 64 14.92 -2.98 3.93
CA GLY A 64 14.03 -1.96 4.42
C GLY A 64 12.98 -2.51 5.37
N GLN A 65 12.11 -1.63 5.86
CA GLN A 65 10.95 -2.00 6.67
C GLN A 65 9.70 -1.95 5.78
N ILE A 66 8.84 -2.96 5.91
CA ILE A 66 7.55 -3.01 5.22
C ILE A 66 6.48 -2.50 6.20
N ASP A 67 5.59 -1.64 5.71
CA ASP A 67 4.37 -1.24 6.40
C ASP A 67 3.18 -1.63 5.52
N ALA A 68 2.11 -2.15 6.13
CA ALA A 68 0.90 -2.52 5.42
C ALA A 68 -0.32 -1.98 6.16
N LYS A 69 -1.24 -1.37 5.42
CA LYS A 69 -2.48 -0.80 5.94
C LYS A 69 -3.64 -1.24 5.06
N VAL A 70 -4.73 -1.65 5.71
CA VAL A 70 -5.97 -1.99 5.02
C VAL A 70 -6.92 -0.82 5.14
N HIS A 71 -7.36 -0.31 3.99
CA HIS A 71 -8.39 0.71 3.90
C HIS A 71 -9.73 0.03 3.57
N SER A 72 -10.67 0.05 4.50
CA SER A 72 -12.00 -0.48 4.25
C SER A 72 -12.84 0.50 3.40
N PRO A 73 -13.85 0.01 2.65
CA PRO A 73 -14.81 0.90 1.98
C PRO A 73 -15.59 1.81 2.93
N SER A 74 -15.64 1.48 4.22
CA SER A 74 -16.26 2.33 5.26
C SER A 74 -15.35 3.47 5.72
N GLY A 75 -14.12 3.56 5.22
CA GLY A 75 -13.12 4.55 5.62
C GLY A 75 -12.37 4.19 6.91
N ALA A 76 -12.61 3.00 7.47
CA ALA A 76 -11.86 2.51 8.62
C ALA A 76 -10.45 2.07 8.17
N LEU A 77 -9.45 2.48 8.94
CA LEU A 77 -8.10 1.95 8.82
C LEU A 77 -8.01 0.73 9.75
N GLU A 78 -7.95 -0.46 9.17
CA GLU A 78 -7.78 -1.67 9.96
C GLU A 78 -6.30 -2.05 10.02
N GLY A 79 -5.84 -2.41 11.21
CA GLY A 79 -4.49 -2.88 11.44
C GLY A 79 -4.31 -4.24 10.78
N CYS A 80 -3.34 -4.34 9.87
CA CYS A 80 -2.98 -5.62 9.27
C CYS A 80 -2.01 -6.35 10.21
N CYS A 81 -2.27 -7.62 10.45
CA CYS A 81 -1.35 -8.42 11.25
C CYS A 81 -0.28 -9.02 10.34
N VAL A 82 0.98 -8.99 10.78
CA VAL A 82 2.14 -9.39 9.99
C VAL A 82 2.85 -10.55 10.66
N THR A 83 3.01 -11.66 9.94
CA THR A 83 3.92 -12.75 10.31
C THR A 83 5.05 -12.85 9.31
N GLU A 84 6.28 -12.88 9.80
CA GLU A 84 7.42 -13.33 9.01
C GLU A 84 7.35 -14.86 8.87
N LEU A 85 7.32 -15.34 7.61
CA LEU A 85 7.28 -16.76 7.30
C LEU A 85 8.71 -17.32 7.19
N ASP A 86 9.53 -16.76 6.30
CA ASP A 86 10.90 -17.23 6.04
C ASP A 86 11.71 -16.17 5.26
N GLN A 87 12.92 -15.86 5.74
CA GLN A 87 13.97 -15.06 5.05
C GLN A 87 13.46 -13.92 4.15
N GLY A 88 12.62 -13.03 4.69
CA GLY A 88 12.07 -11.88 3.94
C GLY A 88 10.77 -12.16 3.17
N ASN A 89 10.09 -13.26 3.48
CA ASN A 89 8.70 -13.50 3.09
C ASN A 89 7.77 -13.19 4.27
N TYR A 90 6.78 -12.33 4.04
CA TYR A 90 5.81 -11.92 5.04
C TYR A 90 4.40 -12.33 4.63
N CYS A 91 3.63 -12.88 5.57
CA CYS A 91 2.21 -13.09 5.44
C CYS A 91 1.47 -11.97 6.16
N TYR A 92 0.53 -11.35 5.46
CA TYR A 92 -0.33 -10.30 5.97
C TYR A 92 -1.76 -10.84 6.02
N TYR A 93 -2.45 -10.65 7.15
CA TYR A 93 -3.81 -11.13 7.39
C TYR A 93 -4.68 -10.09 8.09
#